data_AF-A0A957EVU2-F1
#
_entry.id   AF-A0A957EVU2-F1
#
_cell.length_a   1.000
_cell.length_b   1.000
_cell.length_c   1.000
_cell.angle_alpha   90.00
_cell.angle_beta   90.00
_cell.angle_gamma   90.00
#
_symmetry.space_group_name_H-M   'P 1'
#
loop_
_entity.id
_entity.type
_entity.pdbx_description
1 polymer ?
#
loop_
_entity_poly.entity_id
_entity_poly.type
_entity_poly.pdbx_seq_one_letter_code
_entity_poly.pdbx_strand_id
1 'polypeptide(L)' 'MRTMVSLIQQHRAPAEIMAMMTSEDEKRLQQAFAQAGRNDPCPCGSGKKFKQCHGRSR' A
#
# COMPACT_ATOMS: atom_id res chain seq x y z
N MET A 1 -6.40 15.97 -11.48
CA MET A 1 -7.86 16.12 -11.25
C MET A 1 -8.66 15.58 -12.43
N ARG A 2 -8.48 14.30 -12.78
CA ARG A 2 -9.09 13.65 -13.95
C ARG A 2 -9.89 12.39 -13.57
N THR A 3 -10.06 12.15 -12.27
CA THR A 3 -10.51 10.87 -11.72
C THR A 3 -11.85 10.94 -10.97
N MET A 4 -12.54 12.09 -10.95
CA MET A 4 -13.86 12.17 -10.29
C MET A 4 -15.04 11.87 -11.24
N VAL A 5 -14.88 12.04 -12.56
CA VAL A 5 -15.99 11.86 -13.53
C VAL A 5 -16.11 10.42 -14.03
N SER A 6 -15.02 9.65 -14.06
CA SER A 6 -15.06 8.24 -14.51
C SER A 6 -15.71 7.29 -13.49
N LEU A 7 -15.91 7.74 -12.23
CA LEU A 7 -16.40 6.91 -11.12
C LEU A 7 -17.94 6.86 -11.00
N ILE A 8 -18.67 7.73 -11.69
CA ILE A 8 -20.14 7.63 -11.77
C ILE A 8 -20.57 6.61 -12.86
N GLN A 9 -19.73 6.37 -13.87
CA GLN A 9 -20.11 5.65 -15.09
C GLN A 9 -20.13 4.11 -14.99
N GLN A 10 -19.59 3.51 -13.92
CA GLN A 10 -19.45 2.04 -13.85
C GLN A 10 -20.45 1.33 -12.92
N HIS A 11 -21.29 2.05 -12.19
CA HIS A 11 -22.28 1.49 -11.24
C HIS A 11 -21.74 0.42 -10.26
N ARG A 12 -20.41 0.35 -10.04
CA ARG A 12 -19.80 -0.55 -9.04
C ARG A 12 -20.24 -0.09 -7.66
N ALA A 13 -20.63 -1.04 -6.81
CA ALA A 13 -21.02 -0.71 -5.46
C ALA A 13 -19.82 -0.07 -4.72
N PRO A 14 -20.04 0.91 -3.83
CA PRO A 14 -18.94 1.51 -3.06
C PRO A 14 -18.06 0.49 -2.33
N ALA A 15 -18.65 -0.64 -1.90
CA ALA A 15 -17.94 -1.75 -1.29
C ALA A 15 -16.92 -2.43 -2.23
N GLU A 16 -17.26 -2.62 -3.52
CA GLU A 16 -16.35 -3.23 -4.50
C GLU A 16 -15.18 -2.31 -4.83
N ILE A 17 -15.42 -0.99 -4.89
CA ILE A 17 -14.37 0.01 -5.11
C ILE A 17 -13.39 -0.01 -3.94
N MET A 18 -13.90 -0.01 -2.70
CA MET A 18 -13.07 -0.10 -1.50
C MET A 18 -12.22 -1.39 -1.49
N ALA A 19 -12.81 -2.53 -1.86
CA ALA A 19 -12.10 -3.81 -1.95
C ALA A 19 -11.00 -3.83 -3.04
N MET A 20 -11.23 -3.15 -4.17
CA MET A 20 -10.21 -3.02 -5.22
C MET A 20 -9.06 -2.16 -4.74
N MET A 21 -9.34 -1.02 -4.11
CA MET A 21 -8.33 -0.13 -3.54
C MET A 21 -7.47 -0.84 -2.48
N THR A 22 -8.07 -1.63 -1.58
CA THR A 22 -7.30 -2.38 -0.57
C THR A 22 -6.35 -3.38 -1.22
N SER A 23 -6.78 -4.09 -2.26
CA SER A 23 -5.93 -5.07 -2.96
C SER A 23 -4.74 -4.40 -3.69
N GLU A 24 -4.93 -3.19 -4.20
CA GLU A 24 -3.85 -2.41 -4.81
C GLU A 24 -2.87 -1.90 -3.76
N ASP A 25 -3.37 -1.44 -2.62
CA ASP A 25 -2.55 -0.95 -1.52
C ASP A 25 -1.71 -2.07 -0.89
N GLU A 26 -2.26 -3.29 -0.76
CA GLU A 26 -1.51 -4.48 -0.35
C GLU A 26 -0.34 -4.77 -1.29
N LYS A 27 -0.58 -4.71 -2.62
CA LYS A 27 0.48 -4.91 -3.62
C LYS A 27 1.55 -3.83 -3.53
N ARG A 28 1.17 -2.57 -3.33
CA ARG A 28 2.13 -1.46 -3.13
C ARG A 28 2.97 -1.68 -1.88
N LEU A 29 2.35 -2.09 -0.77
CA LEU A 29 3.05 -2.43 0.47
C LEU A 29 4.03 -3.58 0.27
N GLN A 30 3.62 -4.65 -0.40
CA GLN A 30 4.48 -5.79 -0.71
C GLN A 30 5.70 -5.36 -1.53
N GLN A 31 5.49 -4.53 -2.57
CA GLN A 31 6.59 -3.98 -3.37
C GLN A 31 7.50 -3.08 -2.53
N ALA A 32 6.95 -2.26 -1.64
CA ALA A 32 7.74 -1.42 -0.75
C ALA A 32 8.61 -2.25 0.19
N PHE A 33 8.11 -3.36 0.74
CA PHE A 33 8.89 -4.28 1.56
C PHE A 33 10.01 -4.99 0.78
N ALA A 34 9.76 -5.36 -0.48
CA ALA A 34 10.76 -5.99 -1.35
C ALA A 34 11.92 -5.03 -1.67
N GLN A 35 11.64 -3.74 -1.82
CA GLN A 35 12.62 -2.71 -2.17
C GLN A 35 13.24 -2.01 -0.95
N ALA A 36 12.70 -2.21 0.25
CA ALA A 36 13.15 -1.52 1.46
C ALA A 36 14.59 -1.92 1.84
N GLY A 37 15.49 -0.92 1.83
CA GLY A 37 16.82 -1.02 2.39
C GLY A 37 16.78 -1.18 3.91
N ARG A 38 17.81 -1.80 4.50
CA ARG A 38 17.87 -2.07 5.95
C ARG A 38 17.74 -0.81 6.81
N ASN A 39 18.22 0.35 6.35
CA ASN A 39 18.21 1.59 7.12
C ASN A 39 17.01 2.49 6.84
N ASP A 40 16.20 2.18 5.83
CA ASP A 40 15.05 2.99 5.43
C ASP A 40 13.92 2.91 6.48
N PRO A 41 13.00 3.88 6.53
CA PRO A 41 11.77 3.75 7.29
C PRO A 41 11.00 2.49 6.91
N CYS A 42 10.48 1.78 7.91
CA CYS A 42 9.74 0.55 7.67
C CYS A 42 8.40 0.85 6.97
N PRO A 43 8.09 0.23 5.82
CA PRO A 43 6.86 0.49 5.06
C PRO A 43 5.55 0.23 5.82
N CYS A 44 5.57 -0.50 6.94
CA CYS A 44 4.40 -0.71 7.81
C CYS A 44 3.92 0.53 8.58
N GLY A 45 4.62 1.67 8.50
CA GLY A 45 4.23 2.89 9.21
C GLY A 45 4.59 2.92 10.71
N SER A 46 5.39 1.96 11.21
CA SER A 46 5.77 1.91 12.64
C SER A 46 6.73 3.02 13.09
N GLY A 47 7.26 3.84 12.17
CA GLY A 47 8.28 4.86 12.45
C GLY A 47 9.70 4.31 12.72
N LYS A 48 9.87 2.98 12.77
CA LYS A 48 11.18 2.33 12.98
C LYS A 48 11.93 2.15 11.66
N LYS A 49 13.26 2.05 11.72
CA LYS A 49 14.07 1.60 10.56
C LYS A 49 13.72 0.15 10.21
N PHE A 50 13.80 -0.23 8.95
CA PHE A 50 13.38 -1.55 8.47
C PHE A 50 14.12 -2.68 9.20
N LYS A 51 15.44 -2.56 9.40
CA LYS A 51 16.25 -3.52 10.20
C LYS A 51 15.86 -3.65 11.68
N GLN A 52 15.12 -2.69 12.23
CA GLN A 52 14.64 -2.70 13.61
C GLN A 52 13.17 -3.14 13.72
N CYS A 53 12.57 -3.51 12.59
CA CYS A 53 11.17 -3.88 12.49
C CYS A 53 11.08 -5.18 11.66
N HIS A 54 10.45 -5.13 10.50
CA HIS A 54 10.22 -6.29 9.63
C HIS A 54 11.49 -6.87 8.96
N GLY A 55 12.64 -6.20 9.07
CA GLY A 55 13.95 -6.65 8.57
C GLY A 55 14.94 -7.07 9.65
N ARG A 56 14.48 -7.45 10.85
CA ARG A 56 15.33 -7.73 12.04
C ARG A 56 16.16 -9.02 11.95
N SER A 57 15.72 -10.00 11.15
CA SER A 57 16.30 -11.35 11.11
C SER A 57 17.33 -11.59 9.99
N ARG A 58 17.61 -10.56 9.18
CA ARG A 58 18.67 -10.55 8.14
C ARG A 58 19.78 -9.61 8.57
#